data_AF-A0A2V7SC82-F1
#
_entry.id   AF-A0A2V7SC82-F1
#
_cell.length_a   1.000
_cell.length_b   1.000
_cell.length_c   1.000
_cell.angle_alpha   90.00
_cell.angle_beta   90.00
_cell.angle_gamma   90.00
#
_symmetry.space_group_name_H-M   'P 1'
#
loop_
_entity.id
_entity.type
_entity.pdbx_description
1 polymer ?
#
loop_
_entity_poly.entity_id
_entity_poly.type
_entity_poly.pdbx_seq_one_letter_code
_entity_poly.pdbx_strand_id
1 'polypeptide(L)'
;VSSNLATDVLVERVDAKRANATAHALGADSIVVLRGVEDGKAYRAGLNNTTTAHDLGVLLTAIAQHRAASPASCDSMLAILGRQHFTEGIPAGLPAGARVYHKTGWIEGVVYHDAAIVEPPDGKRYVLVVTTGAIKPDSAAYRLVADLSRLVYDAGRQ
;
A
#
# COMPACT_ATOMS: atom_id res chain seq x y z
N VAL A 1 -1.58 -12.77 2.32
CA VAL A 1 -0.97 -13.50 1.18
C VAL A 1 -1.05 -12.62 -0.07
N SER A 2 0.08 -12.13 -0.59
CA SER A 2 0.13 -11.17 -1.70
C SER A 2 0.29 -11.92 -3.03
N SER A 3 -0.78 -12.49 -3.56
CA SER A 3 -0.72 -13.35 -4.76
C SER A 3 -0.56 -12.53 -6.05
N ASN A 4 0.56 -12.74 -6.76
CA ASN A 4 0.79 -12.14 -8.07
C ASN A 4 -0.20 -12.68 -9.11
N LEU A 5 -0.40 -13.99 -9.17
CA LEU A 5 -1.37 -14.61 -10.08
C LEU A 5 -2.79 -14.03 -9.93
N ALA A 6 -3.26 -13.87 -8.69
CA ALA A 6 -4.58 -13.30 -8.45
C ALA A 6 -4.67 -11.84 -8.92
N THR A 7 -3.57 -11.09 -8.76
CA THR A 7 -3.47 -9.70 -9.24
C THR A 7 -3.53 -9.68 -10.76
N ASP A 8 -2.82 -10.58 -11.44
CA ASP A 8 -2.73 -10.62 -12.89
C ASP A 8 -4.05 -11.04 -13.54
N VAL A 9 -4.78 -12.00 -12.95
CA VAL A 9 -6.15 -12.35 -13.39
C VAL A 9 -7.09 -11.15 -13.27
N LEU A 10 -6.98 -10.35 -12.20
CA LEU A 10 -7.76 -9.13 -12.07
C LEU A 10 -7.36 -8.08 -13.11
N VAL A 11 -6.06 -7.85 -13.32
CA VAL A 11 -5.54 -6.91 -14.33
C VAL A 11 -5.96 -7.33 -15.74
N GLU A 12 -5.94 -8.62 -16.07
CA GLU A 12 -6.45 -9.13 -17.35
C GLU A 12 -7.95 -8.85 -17.50
N ARG A 13 -8.73 -9.04 -16.41
CA ARG A 13 -10.17 -8.83 -16.43
C ARG A 13 -10.59 -7.37 -16.53
N VAL A 14 -9.86 -6.46 -15.87
CA VAL A 14 -10.21 -5.03 -15.79
C VAL A 14 -9.42 -4.15 -16.74
N ASP A 15 -8.31 -4.64 -17.30
CA ASP A 15 -7.29 -3.94 -18.07
C ASP A 15 -6.42 -2.94 -17.25
N ALA A 16 -5.11 -2.96 -17.49
CA ALA A 16 -4.14 -2.12 -16.78
C ALA A 16 -4.36 -0.62 -17.03
N LYS A 17 -4.75 -0.21 -18.24
CA LYS A 17 -5.00 1.20 -18.57
C LYS A 17 -6.24 1.71 -17.84
N ARG A 18 -7.27 0.87 -17.70
CA ARG A 18 -8.45 1.22 -16.90
C ARG A 18 -8.14 1.29 -15.40
N ALA A 19 -7.32 0.40 -14.88
CA ALA A 19 -6.82 0.50 -13.50
C ALA A 19 -6.05 1.82 -13.28
N ASN A 20 -5.17 2.17 -14.21
CA ASN A 20 -4.45 3.45 -14.20
C ASN A 20 -5.42 4.65 -14.22
N ALA A 21 -6.36 4.66 -15.18
CA ALA A 21 -7.35 5.73 -15.31
C ALA A 21 -8.23 5.88 -14.06
N THR A 22 -8.56 4.77 -13.40
CA THR A 22 -9.31 4.78 -12.14
C THR A 22 -8.50 5.44 -11.03
N ALA A 23 -7.21 5.13 -10.92
CA ALA A 23 -6.35 5.77 -9.93
C ALA A 23 -6.23 7.29 -10.16
N HIS A 24 -6.05 7.71 -11.41
CA HIS A 24 -6.02 9.14 -11.80
C HIS A 24 -7.37 9.82 -11.52
N ALA A 25 -8.49 9.17 -11.80
CA ALA A 25 -9.81 9.71 -11.49
C ALA A 25 -10.06 9.89 -9.98
N LEU A 26 -9.31 9.19 -9.13
CA LEU A 26 -9.32 9.34 -7.67
C LEU A 26 -8.31 10.38 -7.16
N GLY A 27 -7.52 10.99 -8.04
CA GLY A 27 -6.52 12.03 -7.74
C GLY A 27 -5.09 11.52 -7.52
N ALA A 28 -4.80 10.26 -7.85
CA ALA A 28 -3.46 9.71 -7.84
C ALA A 28 -2.79 9.94 -9.20
N ASP A 29 -2.34 11.17 -9.46
CA ASP A 29 -1.98 11.62 -10.81
C ASP A 29 -0.59 11.14 -11.28
N SER A 30 0.29 10.72 -10.36
CA SER A 30 1.66 10.29 -10.70
C SER A 30 1.83 8.76 -10.77
N ILE A 31 0.80 8.00 -10.41
CA ILE A 31 0.84 6.53 -10.49
C ILE A 31 0.80 6.08 -11.95
N VAL A 32 1.56 5.04 -12.27
CA VAL A 32 1.58 4.44 -13.59
C VAL A 32 1.42 2.92 -13.44
N VAL A 33 0.29 2.42 -13.94
CA VAL A 33 -0.01 0.98 -14.05
C VAL A 33 0.06 0.58 -15.52
N LEU A 34 1.13 -0.11 -15.89
CA LEU A 34 1.40 -0.52 -17.28
C LEU A 34 0.99 -1.96 -17.56
N ARG A 35 1.14 -2.84 -16.57
CA ARG A 35 1.11 -4.30 -16.75
C ARG A 35 0.77 -5.06 -15.47
N GLY A 36 0.50 -6.35 -15.65
CA GLY A 36 0.50 -7.33 -14.56
C GLY A 36 1.89 -7.47 -13.91
N VAL A 37 1.88 -8.03 -12.71
CA VAL A 37 3.05 -8.22 -11.86
C VAL A 37 4.01 -9.25 -12.43
N GLU A 38 3.49 -10.38 -12.96
CA GLU A 38 4.32 -11.50 -13.42
C GLU A 38 4.89 -11.34 -14.84
N ASP A 39 4.63 -10.21 -15.50
CA ASP A 39 5.26 -9.89 -16.79
C ASP A 39 6.73 -9.47 -16.60
N GLY A 40 7.56 -10.47 -16.34
CA GLY A 40 9.01 -10.33 -16.15
C GLY A 40 9.76 -9.94 -17.41
N LYS A 41 9.20 -10.20 -18.60
CA LYS A 41 9.80 -9.76 -19.88
C LYS A 41 9.72 -8.24 -19.99
N ALA A 42 8.56 -7.65 -19.73
CA ALA A 42 8.38 -6.20 -19.70
C ALA A 42 9.18 -5.54 -18.57
N TYR A 43 9.22 -6.15 -17.37
CA TYR A 43 10.05 -5.67 -16.26
C TYR A 43 11.54 -5.54 -16.67
N ARG A 44 12.12 -6.58 -17.27
CA ARG A 44 13.52 -6.55 -17.74
C ARG A 44 13.77 -5.57 -18.87
N ALA A 45 12.73 -5.18 -19.62
CA ALA A 45 12.80 -4.14 -20.64
C ALA A 45 12.64 -2.72 -20.06
N GLY A 46 12.55 -2.56 -18.72
CA GLY A 46 12.41 -1.26 -18.05
C GLY A 46 10.98 -0.72 -18.01
N LEU A 47 9.98 -1.51 -18.45
CA LEU A 47 8.58 -1.13 -18.42
C LEU A 47 8.02 -1.41 -17.02
N ASN A 48 8.16 -0.47 -16.10
CA ASN A 48 7.81 -0.66 -14.69
C ASN A 48 6.54 0.08 -14.28
N ASN A 49 5.73 -0.56 -13.44
CA ASN A 49 4.69 0.13 -12.70
C ASN A 49 5.37 1.04 -11.66
N THR A 50 4.93 2.29 -11.54
CA THR A 50 5.50 3.28 -10.61
C THR A 50 4.41 3.95 -9.80
N THR A 51 4.75 4.43 -8.61
CA THR A 51 3.84 5.16 -7.73
C THR A 51 4.62 6.10 -6.83
N THR A 52 3.92 6.96 -6.11
CA THR A 52 4.47 7.82 -5.07
C THR A 52 3.82 7.50 -3.72
N ALA A 53 4.47 7.87 -2.61
CA ALA A 53 3.84 7.76 -1.29
C ALA A 53 2.54 8.57 -1.21
N HIS A 54 2.51 9.74 -1.86
CA HIS A 54 1.33 10.59 -1.95
C HIS A 54 0.17 9.89 -2.67
N ASP A 55 0.39 9.33 -3.86
CA ASP A 55 -0.66 8.67 -4.64
C ASP A 55 -1.29 7.49 -3.89
N LEU A 56 -0.46 6.64 -3.27
CA LEU A 56 -0.96 5.55 -2.43
C LEU A 56 -1.78 6.08 -1.25
N GLY A 57 -1.36 7.21 -0.66
CA GLY A 57 -2.09 7.88 0.40
C GLY A 57 -3.44 8.43 -0.05
N VAL A 58 -3.52 9.01 -1.25
CA VAL A 58 -4.76 9.48 -1.87
C VAL A 58 -5.74 8.33 -2.08
N LEU A 59 -5.27 7.20 -2.63
CA LEU A 59 -6.10 6.02 -2.88
C LEU A 59 -6.63 5.41 -1.58
N LEU A 60 -5.78 5.23 -0.57
CA LEU A 60 -6.21 4.75 0.74
C LEU A 60 -7.20 5.70 1.41
N THR A 61 -6.99 7.01 1.29
CA THR A 61 -7.93 8.02 1.80
C THR A 61 -9.28 7.95 1.09
N ALA A 62 -9.29 7.73 -0.23
CA ALA A 62 -10.53 7.56 -0.99
C ALA A 62 -11.30 6.30 -0.58
N ILE A 63 -10.61 5.19 -0.32
CA ILE A 63 -11.22 3.97 0.24
C ILE A 63 -11.77 4.25 1.64
N ALA A 64 -10.97 4.85 2.52
CA ALA A 64 -11.34 5.15 3.90
C ALA A 64 -12.58 6.05 4.03
N GLN A 65 -12.80 6.92 3.05
CA GLN A 65 -13.91 7.88 3.00
C GLN A 65 -15.07 7.42 2.10
N HIS A 66 -15.06 6.17 1.64
CA HIS A 66 -16.09 5.60 0.76
C HIS A 66 -16.29 6.37 -0.55
N ARG A 67 -15.22 6.99 -1.06
CA ARG A 67 -15.20 7.72 -2.35
C ARG A 67 -14.61 6.90 -3.49
N ALA A 68 -13.91 5.81 -3.19
CA ALA A 68 -13.28 4.96 -4.20
C ALA A 68 -14.27 4.09 -4.98
N ALA A 69 -15.38 3.70 -4.35
CA ALA A 69 -16.41 2.83 -4.91
C ALA A 69 -17.71 2.96 -4.09
N SER A 70 -18.66 2.03 -4.26
CA SER A 70 -19.80 1.94 -3.35
C SER A 70 -19.35 1.74 -1.89
N PRO A 71 -20.12 2.18 -0.88
CA PRO A 71 -19.77 1.97 0.53
C PRO A 71 -19.47 0.51 0.86
N ALA A 72 -20.34 -0.42 0.44
CA ALA A 72 -20.15 -1.86 0.66
C ALA A 72 -18.87 -2.42 -0.01
N SER A 73 -18.51 -1.90 -1.18
CA SER A 73 -17.25 -2.24 -1.84
C SER A 73 -16.05 -1.72 -1.06
N CYS A 74 -16.11 -0.48 -0.55
CA CYS A 74 -15.04 0.10 0.27
C CYS A 74 -14.89 -0.67 1.59
N ASP A 75 -15.98 -1.04 2.26
CA ASP A 75 -15.96 -1.91 3.44
C ASP A 75 -15.31 -3.26 3.14
N SER A 76 -15.61 -3.83 1.96
CA SER A 76 -14.96 -5.08 1.52
C SER A 76 -13.46 -4.90 1.29
N MET A 77 -13.04 -3.80 0.68
CA MET A 77 -11.62 -3.47 0.50
C MET A 77 -10.91 -3.30 1.85
N LEU A 78 -11.52 -2.57 2.79
CA LEU A 78 -11.02 -2.42 4.15
C LEU A 78 -10.91 -3.79 4.84
N ALA A 79 -11.94 -4.63 4.77
CA ALA A 79 -11.89 -5.96 5.37
C ALA A 79 -10.74 -6.82 4.78
N ILE A 80 -10.46 -6.71 3.48
CA ILE A 80 -9.32 -7.38 2.84
C ILE A 80 -7.99 -6.81 3.35
N LEU A 81 -7.83 -5.50 3.36
CA LEU A 81 -6.62 -4.81 3.83
C LEU A 81 -6.32 -5.10 5.31
N GLY A 82 -7.35 -5.25 6.14
CA GLY A 82 -7.23 -5.57 7.56
C GLY A 82 -6.86 -7.02 7.87
N ARG A 83 -6.87 -7.91 6.86
CA ARG A 83 -6.42 -9.31 6.97
C ARG A 83 -5.04 -9.52 6.36
N GLN A 84 -4.24 -8.46 6.23
CA GLN A 84 -2.87 -8.60 5.77
C GLN A 84 -2.04 -9.43 6.76
N HIS A 85 -1.17 -10.29 6.23
CA HIS A 85 -0.35 -11.20 7.03
C HIS A 85 1.10 -10.76 7.19
N PHE A 86 1.60 -9.92 6.28
CA PHE A 86 2.95 -9.37 6.34
C PHE A 86 2.94 -8.11 7.21
N THR A 87 3.28 -8.27 8.49
CA THR A 87 3.13 -7.24 9.53
C THR A 87 4.46 -6.63 10.00
N GLU A 88 5.57 -6.93 9.34
CA GLU A 88 6.92 -6.51 9.71
C GLU A 88 7.19 -5.00 9.51
N GLY A 89 6.33 -4.31 8.76
CA GLY A 89 6.42 -2.89 8.43
C GLY A 89 5.66 -2.00 9.42
N ILE A 90 4.66 -1.26 8.93
CA ILE A 90 3.90 -0.27 9.73
C ILE A 90 3.29 -0.90 11.00
N PRO A 91 2.65 -2.09 10.96
CA PRO A 91 2.06 -2.68 12.16
C PRO A 91 3.05 -2.94 13.29
N ALA A 92 4.30 -3.30 12.98
CA ALA A 92 5.32 -3.59 13.99
C ALA A 92 5.75 -2.35 14.81
N GLY A 93 5.50 -1.14 14.29
CA GLY A 93 5.78 0.12 14.98
C GLY A 93 4.66 0.63 15.88
N LEU A 94 3.51 -0.05 15.92
CA LEU A 94 2.30 0.43 16.58
C LEU A 94 2.03 -0.30 17.90
N PRO A 95 1.31 0.34 18.84
CA PRO A 95 0.97 -0.30 20.11
C PRO A 95 0.00 -1.47 19.90
N ALA A 96 -0.05 -2.37 20.89
CA ALA A 96 -1.05 -3.41 20.93
C ALA A 96 -2.48 -2.81 20.88
N GLY A 97 -3.36 -3.44 20.10
CA GLY A 97 -4.74 -3.00 19.92
C GLY A 97 -4.95 -2.00 18.78
N ALA A 98 -3.90 -1.47 18.15
CA ALA A 98 -4.04 -0.71 16.91
C ALA A 98 -4.58 -1.61 15.79
N ARG A 99 -5.61 -1.14 15.08
CA ARG A 99 -6.08 -1.79 13.84
C ARG A 99 -5.38 -1.18 12.65
N VAL A 100 -4.90 -2.01 11.73
CA VAL A 100 -4.12 -1.58 10.58
C VAL A 100 -4.68 -2.19 9.31
N TYR A 101 -5.10 -1.35 8.37
CA TYR A 101 -5.59 -1.73 7.05
C TYR A 101 -4.51 -1.39 6.04
N HIS A 102 -3.74 -2.37 5.59
CA HIS A 102 -2.51 -2.06 4.86
C HIS A 102 -2.13 -3.02 3.75
N LYS A 103 -1.22 -2.55 2.91
CA LYS A 103 -0.62 -3.32 1.84
C LYS A 103 0.87 -3.06 1.75
N THR A 104 1.62 -4.15 1.83
CA THR A 104 3.06 -4.19 1.57
C THR A 104 3.36 -4.42 0.09
N GLY A 105 4.54 -4.01 -0.37
CA GLY A 105 5.07 -4.39 -1.68
C GLY A 105 6.59 -4.32 -1.69
N TRP A 106 7.23 -5.30 -2.33
CA TRP A 106 8.68 -5.39 -2.34
C TRP A 106 9.21 -6.02 -3.62
N ILE A 107 10.43 -5.61 -3.97
CA ILE A 107 11.31 -6.30 -4.91
C ILE A 107 12.62 -6.45 -4.16
N GLU A 108 13.04 -7.71 -3.95
CA GLU A 108 14.16 -8.05 -3.08
C GLU A 108 15.41 -7.21 -3.40
N GLY A 109 15.92 -6.52 -2.39
CA GLY A 109 17.10 -5.68 -2.50
C GLY A 109 16.96 -4.45 -3.41
N VAL A 110 15.75 -4.12 -3.88
CA VAL A 110 15.47 -2.98 -4.75
C VAL A 110 14.57 -1.97 -4.05
N VAL A 111 13.38 -2.40 -3.61
CA VAL A 111 12.40 -1.52 -2.95
C VAL A 111 11.58 -2.30 -1.92
N TYR A 112 11.16 -1.61 -0.87
CA TYR A 112 10.12 -2.05 0.06
C TYR A 112 9.20 -0.89 0.39
N HIS A 113 7.90 -1.13 0.44
CA HIS A 113 6.93 -0.15 0.92
C HIS A 113 5.81 -0.81 1.71
N ASP A 114 5.20 -0.01 2.58
CA ASP A 114 3.97 -0.34 3.28
C ASP A 114 3.07 0.91 3.31
N ALA A 115 1.82 0.74 2.92
CA ALA A 115 0.82 1.80 2.85
C ALA A 115 -0.38 1.39 3.70
N ALA A 116 -0.71 2.19 4.71
CA ALA A 116 -1.65 1.82 5.74
C ALA A 116 -2.65 2.93 6.09
N ILE A 117 -3.88 2.51 6.40
CA ILE A 117 -4.79 3.26 7.23
C ILE A 117 -4.67 2.72 8.66
N VAL A 118 -4.31 3.58 9.60
CA VAL A 118 -4.05 3.21 10.99
C VAL A 118 -5.18 3.74 11.87
N GLU A 119 -5.70 2.87 12.73
CA GLU A 119 -6.67 3.19 13.76
C GLU A 119 -6.07 2.83 15.13
N PRO A 120 -5.46 3.82 15.81
CA PRO A 120 -4.97 3.61 17.15
C PRO A 120 -6.12 3.36 18.14
N PRO A 121 -5.88 2.66 19.26
CA PRO A 121 -6.92 2.36 20.25
C PRO A 121 -7.51 3.61 20.91
N ASP A 122 -6.73 4.69 21.01
CA ASP A 122 -7.08 5.93 21.72
C ASP A 122 -7.00 7.18 20.85
N GLY A 123 -6.79 7.02 19.53
CA GLY A 123 -6.40 8.10 18.64
C GLY A 123 -7.32 8.27 17.43
N LYS A 124 -7.11 9.38 16.72
CA LYS A 124 -7.76 9.60 15.43
C LYS A 124 -7.12 8.72 14.36
N ARG A 125 -7.97 8.21 13.45
CA ARG A 125 -7.54 7.48 12.27
C ARG A 125 -6.65 8.35 11.39
N TYR A 126 -5.56 7.78 10.85
CA TYR A 126 -4.68 8.47 9.90
C TYR A 126 -4.20 7.52 8.80
N VAL A 127 -3.66 8.10 7.73
CA VAL A 127 -2.99 7.36 6.64
C VAL A 127 -1.49 7.58 6.76
N LEU A 128 -0.73 6.49 6.68
CA LEU A 128 0.73 6.52 6.61
C LEU A 128 1.19 5.67 5.43
N VAL A 129 2.07 6.24 4.62
CA VAL A 129 2.72 5.52 3.52
C VAL A 129 4.21 5.72 3.63
N VAL A 130 4.95 4.62 3.64
CA VAL A 130 6.41 4.64 3.64
C VAL A 130 6.92 3.86 2.44
N THR A 131 7.71 4.53 1.59
CA THR A 131 8.38 3.91 0.44
C THR A 131 9.89 3.99 0.64
N THR A 132 10.59 2.88 0.49
CA THR A 132 12.04 2.78 0.63
C THR A 132 12.66 2.19 -0.64
N GLY A 133 13.93 2.53 -0.89
CA GLY A 133 14.68 2.02 -2.03
C GLY A 133 16.14 1.75 -1.67
N ALA A 134 16.73 0.74 -2.31
CA ALA A 134 18.14 0.35 -2.21
C ALA A 134 18.66 0.06 -0.79
N ILE A 135 17.79 -0.36 0.14
CA ILE A 135 18.18 -0.77 1.49
C ILE A 135 18.40 -2.28 1.51
N LYS A 136 19.55 -2.73 2.00
CA LYS A 136 19.90 -4.15 2.16
C LYS A 136 20.48 -4.42 3.55
N PRO A 137 20.18 -5.58 4.17
CA PRO A 137 19.17 -6.57 3.75
C PRO A 137 17.74 -6.01 3.88
N ASP A 138 16.74 -6.66 3.26
CA ASP A 138 15.33 -6.21 3.30
C ASP A 138 14.80 -6.07 4.74
N SER A 139 15.30 -6.88 5.68
CA SER A 139 14.97 -6.75 7.11
C SER A 139 15.40 -5.41 7.73
N ALA A 140 16.36 -4.70 7.15
CA ALA A 140 16.69 -3.33 7.54
C ALA A 140 15.62 -2.34 7.03
N ALA A 141 15.07 -2.56 5.83
CA ALA A 141 13.97 -1.76 5.31
C ALA A 141 12.70 -1.93 6.14
N TYR A 142 12.36 -3.17 6.54
CA TYR A 142 11.19 -3.46 7.38
C TYR A 142 11.29 -2.73 8.71
N ARG A 143 12.44 -2.84 9.39
CA ARG A 143 12.72 -2.13 10.64
C ARG A 143 12.62 -0.62 10.50
N LEU A 144 13.17 -0.05 9.43
CA LEU A 144 13.04 1.38 9.16
C LEU A 144 11.58 1.81 9.04
N VAL A 145 10.76 1.04 8.31
CA VAL A 145 9.32 1.34 8.17
C VAL A 145 8.60 1.24 9.53
N ALA A 146 8.93 0.24 10.34
CA ALA A 146 8.39 0.11 11.70
C ALA A 146 8.81 1.28 12.61
N ASP A 147 10.08 1.69 12.55
CA ASP A 147 10.59 2.82 13.34
C ASP A 147 9.92 4.15 12.94
N LEU A 148 9.73 4.39 11.64
CA LEU A 148 9.00 5.56 11.15
C LEU A 148 7.52 5.53 11.57
N SER A 149 6.88 4.36 11.54
CA SER A 149 5.51 4.18 12.02
C SER A 149 5.36 4.57 13.48
N ARG A 150 6.29 4.10 14.33
CA ARG A 150 6.34 4.48 15.75
C ARG A 150 6.53 5.98 15.95
N LEU A 151 7.47 6.58 15.24
CA LEU A 151 7.73 8.03 15.33
C LEU A 151 6.51 8.87 14.97
N VAL A 152 5.81 8.52 13.88
CA VAL A 152 4.59 9.21 13.46
C VAL A 152 3.47 9.02 14.49
N TYR A 153 3.30 7.81 15.01
CA TYR A 153 2.32 7.54 16.05
C TYR A 153 2.58 8.37 17.32
N ASP A 154 3.81 8.37 17.82
CA ASP A 154 4.20 9.08 19.04
C ASP A 154 4.05 10.61 18.88
N ALA A 155 4.37 11.15 17.70
CA ALA A 155 4.20 12.57 17.40
C ALA A 155 2.72 12.99 17.35
N GLY A 156 1.82 12.12 16.89
CA GLY A 156 0.37 12.39 16.84
C GLY A 156 -0.35 12.36 18.19
N ARG A 157 0.36 12.01 19.27
CA ARG A 157 -0.17 11.99 20.65
C ARG A 157 0.15 13.24 21.47
N GLN A 158 1.05 14.10 20.96
CA GLN A 158 1.42 15.36 21.59
C GLN A 158 0.38 16.44 21.26
#